data_AF-A0A9E5MK79-F1
#
_entry.id   AF-A0A9E5MK79-F1
#
_cell.length_a   1.000
_cell.length_b   1.000
_cell.length_c   1.000
_cell.angle_alpha   90.00
_cell.angle_beta   90.00
_cell.angle_gamma   90.00
#
_symmetry.space_group_name_H-M   'P 1'
#
loop_
_entity.id
_entity.type
_entity.pdbx_description
1 polymer ?
#
loop_
_entity_poly.entity_id
_entity_poly.type
_entity_poly.pdbx_seq_one_letter_code
_entity_poly.pdbx_strand_id
1 'polypeptide(L)'
;MIAGSAAIIATYWDGAWHSEIGRDSTFAPPHVLLYSSIAAVALIIAAWVVVTLVRERSALSVLRHRALVLTGAALAVVALSAALDVLWHEYFGRDSVLWSPPHLLGIIGSVVVVVGVTMSGDRGRPLRSADVALGAVLLGTAMLPVRSSPWKWCNG
;
A
#
# COMPACT_ATOMS: atom_id res chain seq x y z
N MET A 1 1.03 -12.40 -0.38
CA MET A 1 -0.45 -12.47 -0.30
C MET A 1 -0.95 -12.12 1.10
N ILE A 2 -0.59 -12.86 2.16
CA ILE A 2 -1.08 -12.58 3.54
C ILE A 2 -0.87 -11.12 3.96
N ALA A 3 0.36 -10.60 3.86
CA ALA A 3 0.65 -9.20 4.24
C ALA A 3 -0.14 -8.17 3.39
N GLY A 4 -0.31 -8.41 2.09
CA GLY A 4 -1.11 -7.53 1.23
C GLY A 4 -2.60 -7.57 1.57
N SER A 5 -3.14 -8.76 1.84
CA SER A 5 -4.53 -8.92 2.29
C SER A 5 -4.76 -8.29 3.67
N ALA A 6 -3.79 -8.39 4.58
CA ALA A 6 -3.85 -7.74 5.89
C ALA A 6 -3.83 -6.21 5.78
N ALA A 7 -3.04 -5.64 4.85
CA ALA A 7 -3.06 -4.20 4.58
C ALA A 7 -4.44 -3.73 4.11
N ILE A 8 -5.09 -4.47 3.21
CA ILE A 8 -6.44 -4.16 2.73
C ILE A 8 -7.44 -4.19 3.88
N ILE A 9 -7.43 -5.27 4.68
CA ILE A 9 -8.31 -5.40 5.85
C ILE A 9 -8.09 -4.24 6.82
N ALA A 10 -6.82 -3.87 7.06
CA ALA A 10 -6.48 -2.76 7.92
C ALA A 10 -7.06 -1.43 7.40
N THR A 11 -6.98 -1.14 6.10
CA THR A 11 -7.56 0.07 5.50
C THR A 11 -9.08 0.13 5.66
N TYR A 12 -9.79 -0.99 5.47
CA TYR A 12 -11.25 -1.03 5.68
C TYR A 12 -11.61 -0.88 7.16
N TRP A 13 -10.87 -1.57 8.02
CA TRP A 13 -11.07 -1.50 9.45
C TRP A 13 -10.82 -0.08 9.96
N ASP A 14 -9.79 0.60 9.46
CA ASP A 14 -9.48 1.99 9.78
C ASP A 14 -10.64 2.93 9.45
N GLY A 15 -11.17 2.87 8.23
CA GLY A 15 -12.32 3.70 7.84
C GLY A 15 -13.57 3.45 8.68
N ALA A 16 -13.83 2.19 9.05
CA ALA A 16 -14.92 1.83 9.95
C ALA A 16 -14.68 2.35 11.38
N TRP A 17 -13.45 2.20 11.89
CA TRP A 17 -13.02 2.66 13.21
C TRP A 17 -13.19 4.18 13.35
N HIS A 18 -12.72 4.97 12.38
CA HIS A 18 -12.90 6.42 12.35
C HIS A 18 -14.38 6.84 12.28
N SER A 19 -15.24 6.05 11.64
CA SER A 19 -16.68 6.33 11.55
C SER A 19 -17.39 6.09 12.90
N GLU A 20 -17.01 5.03 13.61
CA GLU A 20 -17.62 4.62 14.87
C GLU A 20 -17.06 5.37 16.07
N ILE A 21 -15.74 5.40 16.22
CA ILE A 21 -15.02 5.93 17.40
C ILE A 21 -14.63 7.40 17.21
N GLY A 22 -14.42 7.84 15.97
CA GLY A 22 -13.92 9.18 15.68
C GLY A 22 -12.40 9.25 15.80
N ARG A 23 -11.87 10.40 16.23
CA ARG A 23 -10.44 10.67 16.27
C ARG A 23 -9.71 9.72 17.23
N ASP A 24 -8.61 9.14 16.77
CA ASP A 24 -7.84 8.14 17.52
C ASP A 24 -6.34 8.51 17.57
N SER A 25 -5.52 7.54 18.02
CA SER A 25 -4.08 7.68 18.14
C SER A 25 -3.33 7.00 17.00
N THR A 26 -2.08 7.39 16.77
CA THR A 26 -1.20 6.76 15.77
C THR A 26 -1.06 5.24 15.94
N PHE A 27 -1.27 4.71 17.15
CA PHE A 27 -1.17 3.28 17.46
C PHE A 27 -2.54 2.62 17.67
N ALA A 28 -3.61 3.19 17.11
CA ALA A 28 -4.90 2.50 17.06
C ALA A 28 -4.75 1.12 16.40
N PRO A 29 -5.54 0.12 16.82
CA PRO A 29 -5.45 -1.23 16.27
C PRO A 29 -5.42 -1.34 14.73
N PRO A 30 -6.28 -0.63 13.96
CA PRO A 30 -6.21 -0.67 12.50
C PRO A 30 -4.89 -0.08 11.95
N HIS A 31 -4.38 1.00 12.54
CA HIS A 31 -3.10 1.60 12.16
C HIS A 31 -1.92 0.63 12.35
N VAL A 32 -1.88 -0.06 13.51
CA VAL A 32 -0.81 -1.03 13.80
C VAL A 32 -0.83 -2.19 12.80
N LEU A 33 -2.02 -2.69 12.45
CA LEU A 33 -2.14 -3.74 11.42
C LEU A 33 -1.69 -3.23 10.04
N LEU A 34 -2.04 -1.99 9.69
CA LEU A 34 -1.62 -1.38 8.43
C LEU A 34 -0.09 -1.24 8.35
N TYR A 35 0.54 -0.65 9.38
CA TYR A 35 1.99 -0.45 9.42
C TYR A 35 2.76 -1.77 9.39
N SER A 36 2.33 -2.76 10.18
CA SER A 36 2.97 -4.07 10.21
C SER A 36 2.85 -4.79 8.86
N SER A 37 1.72 -4.64 8.17
CA SER A 37 1.51 -5.21 6.84
C SER A 37 2.41 -4.57 5.78
N ILE A 38 2.52 -3.22 5.77
CA ILE A 38 3.41 -2.49 4.87
C ILE A 38 4.87 -2.85 5.15
N ALA A 39 5.28 -2.88 6.42
CA ALA A 39 6.63 -3.25 6.82
C ALA A 39 6.98 -4.69 6.39
N ALA A 40 6.05 -5.64 6.55
CA ALA A 40 6.24 -7.00 6.09
C ALA A 40 6.44 -7.08 4.56
N VAL A 41 5.64 -6.34 3.78
CA VAL A 41 5.81 -6.26 2.31
C VAL A 41 7.19 -5.69 1.95
N ALA A 42 7.60 -4.60 2.60
CA ALA A 42 8.90 -3.97 2.36
C ALA A 42 10.06 -4.93 2.69
N LEU A 43 9.98 -5.66 3.81
CA LEU A 43 10.99 -6.64 4.21
C LEU A 43 11.08 -7.81 3.22
N ILE A 44 9.96 -8.30 2.71
CA ILE A 44 9.93 -9.37 1.69
C ILE A 44 10.65 -8.90 0.41
N ILE A 45 10.37 -7.68 -0.04
CA ILE A 45 11.00 -7.10 -1.23
C ILE A 45 12.51 -6.88 -0.99
N ALA A 46 12.89 -6.36 0.19
CA ALA A 46 14.29 -6.21 0.57
C ALA A 46 15.04 -7.55 0.61
N ALA A 47 14.43 -8.59 1.17
CA ALA A 47 15.00 -9.94 1.16
C ALA A 47 15.18 -10.46 -0.27
N TRP A 48 14.23 -10.21 -1.18
CA TRP A 48 14.36 -10.57 -2.58
C TRP A 48 15.53 -9.85 -3.28
N VAL A 49 15.75 -8.56 -2.97
CA VAL A 49 16.95 -7.82 -3.42
C VAL A 49 18.22 -8.51 -2.90
N VAL A 50 18.31 -8.79 -1.61
CA VAL A 50 19.49 -9.42 -0.99
C VAL A 50 19.78 -10.80 -1.59
N VAL A 51 18.77 -11.64 -1.74
CA VAL A 51 18.91 -12.97 -2.37
C VAL A 51 19.44 -12.85 -3.80
N THR A 52 18.95 -11.87 -4.56
CA THR A 52 19.40 -11.59 -5.93
C THR A 52 20.88 -11.19 -5.96
N LEU A 53 21.28 -10.26 -5.09
CA LEU A 53 22.65 -9.80 -4.95
C LEU A 53 23.62 -10.93 -4.58
N VAL A 54 23.24 -11.76 -3.60
CA VAL A 54 24.07 -12.88 -3.13
C VAL A 54 24.21 -13.95 -4.21
N ARG A 55 23.12 -14.28 -4.90
CA ARG A 55 23.11 -15.33 -5.93
C ARG A 55 23.90 -14.93 -7.18
N GLU A 56 23.77 -13.68 -7.62
CA GLU A 56 24.42 -13.20 -8.84
C GLU A 56 25.78 -12.53 -8.60
N ARG A 57 26.14 -12.30 -7.33
CA ARG A 57 27.41 -11.66 -6.92
C ARG A 57 27.70 -10.35 -7.65
N SER A 58 26.65 -9.59 -7.96
CA SER A 58 26.74 -8.35 -8.73
C SER A 58 25.63 -7.40 -8.36
N ALA A 59 25.94 -6.13 -8.07
CA ALA A 59 24.93 -5.11 -7.80
C ALA A 59 24.05 -4.80 -9.02
N LEU A 60 24.62 -4.88 -10.22
CA LEU A 60 23.91 -4.63 -11.48
C LEU A 60 22.86 -5.71 -11.78
N SER A 61 22.92 -6.86 -11.11
CA SER A 61 21.91 -7.92 -11.25
C SER A 61 20.50 -7.39 -10.94
N VAL A 62 20.35 -6.64 -9.86
CA VAL A 62 19.08 -6.08 -9.39
C VAL A 62 18.41 -5.25 -10.48
N LEU A 63 19.20 -4.41 -11.17
CA LEU A 63 18.71 -3.57 -12.27
C LEU A 63 18.31 -4.36 -13.52
N ARG A 64 18.85 -5.57 -13.70
CA ARG A 64 18.49 -6.47 -14.81
C ARG A 64 17.21 -7.26 -14.53
N HIS A 65 16.82 -7.40 -13.26
CA HIS A 65 15.57 -8.03 -12.85
C HIS A 65 14.41 -7.04 -12.96
N ARG A 66 13.79 -6.98 -14.15
CA ARG A 66 12.67 -6.05 -14.43
C ARG A 66 11.55 -6.10 -13.39
N ALA A 67 11.18 -7.30 -12.93
CA ALA A 67 10.15 -7.49 -11.91
C ALA A 67 10.58 -6.87 -10.56
N LEU A 68 11.85 -7.02 -10.18
CA LEU A 68 12.40 -6.48 -8.94
C LEU A 68 12.49 -4.95 -9.01
N VAL A 69 12.95 -4.40 -10.13
CA VAL A 69 12.99 -2.95 -10.38
C VAL A 69 11.59 -2.36 -10.33
N LEU A 70 10.63 -2.96 -11.03
CA LEU A 70 9.24 -2.50 -11.04
C LEU A 70 8.64 -2.52 -9.63
N THR A 71 8.81 -3.63 -8.90
CA THR A 71 8.29 -3.78 -7.54
C THR A 71 8.93 -2.78 -6.58
N GLY A 72 10.25 -2.61 -6.64
CA GLY A 72 10.99 -1.68 -5.78
C GLY A 72 10.63 -0.21 -6.06
N ALA A 73 10.54 0.17 -7.33
CA ALA A 73 10.11 1.51 -7.74
C ALA A 73 8.67 1.79 -7.30
N ALA A 74 7.76 0.84 -7.48
CA ALA A 74 6.37 0.97 -7.05
C ALA A 74 6.24 1.10 -5.53
N LEU A 75 7.02 0.33 -4.75
CA LEU A 75 7.06 0.48 -3.30
C LEU A 75 7.58 1.87 -2.88
N ALA A 76 8.58 2.41 -3.59
CA ALA A 76 9.05 3.78 -3.35
C ALA A 76 7.96 4.82 -3.65
N VAL A 77 7.15 4.61 -4.69
CA VAL A 77 5.98 5.45 -5.00
C VAL A 77 4.93 5.39 -3.90
N VAL A 78 4.67 4.20 -3.33
CA VAL A 78 3.77 4.06 -2.17
C VAL A 78 4.28 4.84 -0.96
N ALA A 79 5.58 4.75 -0.67
CA ALA A 79 6.19 5.50 0.43
C ALA A 79 6.13 7.03 0.18
N LEU A 80 6.38 7.46 -1.06
CA LEU A 80 6.26 8.87 -1.45
C LEU A 80 4.83 9.38 -1.32
N SER A 81 3.84 8.56 -1.72
CA SER A 81 2.42 8.87 -1.55
C SER A 81 2.08 9.19 -0.09
N ALA A 82 2.56 8.37 0.86
CA ALA A 82 2.33 8.64 2.29
C ALA A 82 2.97 9.96 2.77
N ALA A 83 4.17 10.30 2.28
CA ALA A 83 4.80 11.58 2.61
C ALA A 83 4.05 12.78 2.00
N LEU A 84 3.58 12.63 0.76
CA LEU A 84 2.77 13.65 0.08
C LEU A 84 1.41 13.82 0.74
N ASP A 85 0.85 12.76 1.32
CA ASP A 85 -0.42 12.80 2.05
C ASP A 85 -0.36 13.69 3.29
N VAL A 86 0.74 13.60 4.06
CA VAL A 86 1.00 14.50 5.19
C VAL A 86 1.00 15.96 4.74
N LEU A 87 1.78 16.27 3.69
CA LEU A 87 1.85 17.63 3.14
C LEU A 87 0.48 18.08 2.60
N TRP A 88 -0.22 17.21 1.89
CA TRP A 88 -1.55 17.50 1.36
C TRP A 88 -2.52 17.93 2.46
N HIS A 89 -2.53 17.20 3.57
CA HIS A 89 -3.37 17.53 4.71
C HIS A 89 -2.96 18.81 5.45
N GLU A 90 -1.68 19.20 5.41
CA GLU A 90 -1.22 20.49 5.93
C GLU A 90 -1.77 21.67 5.11
N TYR A 91 -1.83 21.55 3.78
CA TYR A 91 -2.24 22.65 2.89
C TYR A 91 -3.75 22.68 2.60
N PHE A 92 -4.39 21.52 2.46
CA PHE A 92 -5.78 21.40 1.98
C PHE A 92 -6.74 20.88 3.04
N GLY A 93 -6.24 20.48 4.21
CA GLY A 93 -7.02 19.84 5.27
C GLY A 93 -7.26 18.34 5.01
N ARG A 94 -8.00 17.69 5.92
CA ARG A 94 -8.27 16.25 5.82
C ARG A 94 -9.29 15.93 4.74
N ASP A 95 -9.06 14.81 4.06
CA ASP A 95 -9.94 14.35 3.00
C ASP A 95 -11.26 13.82 3.57
N SER A 96 -12.35 14.05 2.84
CA SER A 96 -13.65 13.44 3.13
C SER A 96 -13.83 12.08 2.47
N VAL A 97 -12.97 11.72 1.50
CA VAL A 97 -12.97 10.44 0.76
C VAL A 97 -11.54 10.14 0.26
N LEU A 98 -11.27 8.87 -0.08
CA LEU A 98 -9.97 8.35 -0.53
C LEU A 98 -9.46 8.86 -1.91
N TRP A 99 -10.07 9.89 -2.50
CA TRP A 99 -9.81 10.32 -3.88
C TRP A 99 -8.82 11.47 -4.03
N SER A 100 -8.09 11.84 -2.98
CA SER A 100 -7.06 12.87 -3.14
C SER A 100 -5.85 12.35 -3.93
N PRO A 101 -5.08 13.23 -4.57
CA PRO A 101 -3.93 12.83 -5.39
C PRO A 101 -2.91 11.91 -4.68
N PRO A 102 -2.54 12.16 -3.40
CA PRO A 102 -1.66 11.25 -2.66
C PRO A 102 -2.24 9.84 -2.52
N HIS A 103 -3.51 9.70 -2.14
CA HIS A 103 -4.17 8.40 -2.00
C HIS A 103 -4.19 7.62 -3.32
N LEU A 104 -4.55 8.28 -4.42
CA LEU A 104 -4.56 7.67 -5.75
C LEU A 104 -3.17 7.17 -6.15
N LEU A 105 -2.13 7.96 -5.87
CA LEU A 105 -0.74 7.57 -6.13
C LEU A 105 -0.35 6.30 -5.34
N GLY A 106 -0.76 6.23 -4.07
CA GLY A 106 -0.52 5.07 -3.20
C GLY A 106 -1.26 3.81 -3.66
N ILE A 107 -2.51 3.96 -4.11
CA ILE A 107 -3.32 2.86 -4.66
C ILE A 107 -2.69 2.32 -5.94
N ILE A 108 -2.34 3.20 -6.89
CA ILE A 108 -1.68 2.82 -8.14
C ILE A 108 -0.34 2.13 -7.85
N GLY A 109 0.49 2.71 -6.97
CA GLY A 109 1.74 2.10 -6.55
C GLY A 109 1.54 0.70 -5.96
N SER A 110 0.54 0.52 -5.09
CA SER A 110 0.22 -0.76 -4.46
C SER A 110 -0.22 -1.83 -5.49
N VAL A 111 -1.01 -1.44 -6.49
CA VAL A 111 -1.38 -2.34 -7.60
C VAL A 111 -0.13 -2.75 -8.40
N VAL A 112 0.76 -1.80 -8.71
CA VAL A 112 2.00 -2.10 -9.44
C VAL A 112 2.95 -2.99 -8.63
N VAL A 113 3.01 -2.86 -7.30
CA VAL A 113 3.74 -3.80 -6.42
C VAL A 113 3.20 -5.23 -6.59
N VAL A 114 1.88 -5.43 -6.59
CA VAL A 114 1.28 -6.76 -6.80
C VAL A 114 1.64 -7.32 -8.18
N VAL A 115 1.58 -6.49 -9.23
CA VAL A 115 1.98 -6.88 -10.59
C VAL A 115 3.46 -7.26 -10.64
N GLY A 116 4.35 -6.46 -10.05
CA GLY A 116 5.79 -6.74 -10.05
C GLY A 116 6.15 -8.03 -9.31
N VAL A 117 5.54 -8.30 -8.15
CA VAL A 117 5.76 -9.54 -7.39
C VAL A 117 5.26 -10.77 -8.16
N THR A 118 4.13 -10.65 -8.88
CA THR A 118 3.55 -11.78 -9.62
C THR A 118 4.35 -12.11 -10.88
N MET A 119 4.91 -11.09 -11.54
CA MET A 119 5.91 -11.25 -12.61
C MET A 119 7.20 -11.93 -12.13
N SER A 120 7.59 -11.77 -10.86
CA SER A 120 8.83 -12.35 -10.32
C SER A 120 8.85 -13.87 -10.33
N GLY A 121 7.73 -14.50 -10.00
CA GLY A 121 7.72 -15.93 -9.73
C GLY A 121 7.66 -16.78 -11.00
N ASP A 122 8.02 -16.18 -12.14
CA ASP A 122 7.54 -16.70 -13.39
C ASP A 122 8.41 -16.44 -14.63
N ARG A 123 8.75 -17.55 -15.28
CA ARG A 123 9.14 -17.59 -16.69
C ARG A 123 7.94 -18.14 -17.50
N GLY A 124 6.83 -17.38 -17.62
CA GLY A 124 5.79 -17.66 -18.63
C GLY A 124 4.37 -18.09 -18.19
N ARG A 125 4.02 -18.14 -16.91
CA ARG A 125 2.65 -18.15 -16.35
C ARG A 125 1.94 -16.78 -16.42
N PRO A 126 0.69 -16.74 -16.90
CA PRO A 126 -0.13 -15.53 -16.85
C PRO A 126 -0.42 -15.11 -15.39
N LEU A 127 -0.72 -13.82 -15.18
CA LEU A 127 -1.26 -13.28 -13.93
C LEU A 127 -2.43 -14.16 -13.45
N ARG A 128 -2.40 -14.63 -12.20
CA ARG A 128 -3.50 -15.47 -11.70
C ARG A 128 -4.73 -14.59 -11.49
N SER A 129 -5.92 -15.14 -11.71
CA SER A 129 -7.18 -14.44 -11.42
C SER A 129 -7.24 -13.90 -9.98
N ALA A 130 -6.60 -14.58 -9.03
CA ALA A 130 -6.44 -14.12 -7.65
C ALA A 130 -5.58 -12.84 -7.51
N ASP A 131 -4.58 -12.65 -8.35
CA ASP A 131 -3.69 -11.48 -8.35
C ASP A 131 -4.42 -10.27 -8.94
N VAL A 132 -5.16 -10.49 -10.03
CA VAL A 132 -6.03 -9.49 -10.66
C VAL A 132 -7.19 -9.14 -9.73
N ALA A 133 -7.80 -10.12 -9.06
CA ALA A 133 -8.84 -9.90 -8.07
C ALA A 133 -8.32 -9.11 -6.87
N LEU A 134 -7.10 -9.40 -6.38
CA LEU A 134 -6.49 -8.65 -5.29
C LEU A 134 -6.21 -7.19 -5.71
N GLY A 135 -5.68 -6.98 -6.92
CA GLY A 135 -5.51 -5.63 -7.49
C GLY A 135 -6.83 -4.89 -7.69
N ALA A 136 -7.88 -5.60 -8.13
CA ALA A 136 -9.21 -5.03 -8.30
C ALA A 136 -9.88 -4.71 -6.95
N VAL A 137 -9.64 -5.52 -5.90
CA VAL A 137 -10.07 -5.21 -4.53
C VAL A 137 -9.32 -3.97 -4.01
N LEU A 138 -8.02 -3.85 -4.26
CA LEU A 138 -7.22 -2.64 -3.94
C LEU A 138 -7.72 -1.38 -4.67
N LEU A 139 -8.22 -1.51 -5.90
CA LEU A 139 -8.88 -0.41 -6.61
C LEU A 139 -10.29 -0.15 -6.07
N GLY A 140 -11.01 -1.21 -5.67
CA GLY A 140 -12.34 -1.15 -5.08
C GLY A 140 -12.37 -0.50 -3.69
N THR A 141 -11.29 -0.61 -2.91
CA THR A 141 -11.16 0.08 -1.61
C THR A 141 -11.20 1.60 -1.75
N ALA A 142 -10.72 2.14 -2.87
CA ALA A 142 -10.74 3.57 -3.19
C ALA A 142 -12.17 4.13 -3.30
N MET A 143 -13.18 3.28 -3.57
CA MET A 143 -14.55 3.70 -3.83
C MET A 143 -15.39 3.87 -2.56
N LEU A 144 -14.86 3.60 -1.35
CA LEU A 144 -15.64 3.77 -0.13
C LEU A 144 -15.77 5.24 0.28
N PRO A 145 -16.99 5.77 0.44
CA PRO A 145 -17.18 7.05 1.08
C PRO A 145 -16.80 6.93 2.57
N VAL A 146 -15.78 7.68 2.99
CA VAL A 146 -15.52 7.89 4.41
C VAL A 146 -16.62 8.81 4.91
N ARG A 147 -17.51 8.29 5.77
CA ARG A 147 -18.60 9.09 6.33
C ARG A 147 -18.02 10.04 7.39
N SER A 148 -17.41 11.13 6.92
CA SER A 148 -16.97 12.23 7.78
C SER A 148 -18.20 12.88 8.41
N SER A 149 -18.51 12.49 9.66
CA SER A 149 -19.45 13.25 10.47
C SER A 149 -18.70 14.49 10.97
N PRO A 150 -19.05 15.72 10.54
CA PRO A 150 -18.28 16.93 10.86
C PRO A 150 -18.11 17.13 12.38
N TRP A 151 -19.09 16.65 13.15
CA TRP A 151 -19.20 16.83 14.59
C TRP A 151 -18.20 16.00 15.43
N LYS A 152 -17.70 14.87 14.93
CA LYS A 152 -16.75 14.01 15.69
C LYS A 152 -15.30 14.47 15.57
N TRP A 153 -14.98 15.32 14.59
CA TRP A 153 -13.62 15.80 14.33
C TRP A 153 -13.33 17.18 14.96
N CYS A 154 -14.36 17.93 15.37
CA CYS A 154 -14.23 19.28 15.93
C CYS A 154 -14.24 19.34 17.47
N ASN A 155 -14.58 18.25 18.18
CA ASN A 155 -14.69 18.23 19.65
C ASN A 155 -13.59 17.36 20.30
N GLY A 156 -12.34 17.79 20.18
CA GLY A 156 -11.19 17.24 20.89
C GLY A 156 -10.20 18.34 21.25
#